data_AF-A0A7W6FRE4-F1
#
_entry.id   AF-A0A7W6FRE4-F1
#
_cell.length_a   1.000
_cell.length_b   1.000
_cell.length_c   1.000
_cell.angle_alpha   90.00
_cell.angle_beta   90.00
_cell.angle_gamma   90.00
#
_symmetry.space_group_name_H-M   'P 1'
#
loop_
_entity.id
_entity.type
_entity.pdbx_description
1 polymer ?
#
loop_
_entity_poly.entity_id
_entity_poly.type
_entity_poly.pdbx_seq_one_letter_code
_entity_poly.pdbx_strand_id
1 'polypeptide(L)'
;MNNDIDSALARFAGAEPHAGLAGLEDRVMCAIASRSSSSGLAMGASLSAAAFALVLGIVSNAVPLAEARAVSTLAPFGAPSPLAPSSLLLEPR
;
A
#
# COMPACT_ATOMS: atom_id res chain seq x y z
N MET A 1 -35.02 1.21 -16.90
CA MET A 1 -34.81 2.28 -15.90
C MET A 1 -33.54 3.00 -16.30
N ASN A 2 -33.65 4.13 -16.99
CA ASN A 2 -32.47 4.92 -17.37
C ASN A 2 -32.19 5.85 -16.18
N ASN A 3 -31.09 5.63 -15.47
CA ASN A 3 -30.81 6.39 -14.26
C ASN A 3 -30.30 7.78 -14.66
N ASP A 4 -30.43 8.77 -13.77
CA ASP A 4 -29.93 10.14 -14.04
C ASP A 4 -28.42 10.16 -14.40
N ILE A 5 -27.68 9.15 -13.93
CA ILE A 5 -26.27 8.93 -14.27
C ILE A 5 -26.08 8.60 -15.75
N ASP A 6 -26.92 7.74 -16.32
CA ASP A 6 -26.83 7.36 -17.73
C ASP A 6 -27.11 8.56 -18.63
N SER A 7 -28.08 9.40 -18.23
CA SER A 7 -28.40 10.67 -18.90
C SER A 7 -27.25 11.68 -18.79
N ALA A 8 -26.61 11.77 -17.62
CA ALA A 8 -25.46 12.64 -17.40
C ALA A 8 -24.23 12.18 -18.22
N LEU A 9 -23.98 10.88 -18.29
CA LEU A 9 -22.90 10.28 -19.09
C LEU A 9 -23.13 10.46 -20.59
N ALA A 10 -24.37 10.28 -21.07
CA ALA A 10 -24.73 10.55 -22.46
C ALA A 10 -24.49 12.02 -22.84
N ARG A 11 -24.78 12.95 -21.92
CA ARG A 11 -24.49 14.38 -22.11
C ARG A 11 -22.99 14.66 -22.16
N PHE A 12 -22.19 14.00 -21.32
CA PHE A 12 -20.74 14.13 -21.37
C PHE A 12 -20.13 13.52 -22.63
N ALA A 13 -20.68 12.41 -23.14
CA ALA A 13 -20.21 11.76 -24.37
C ALA A 13 -20.41 12.64 -25.61
N GLY A 14 -21.42 13.52 -25.60
CA GLY A 14 -21.67 14.49 -26.67
C GLY A 14 -20.95 15.83 -26.53
N ALA A 15 -20.20 16.04 -25.43
CA ALA A 15 -19.49 17.29 -25.20
C ALA A 15 -18.20 17.35 -26.04
N GLU A 16 -17.91 18.52 -26.61
CA GLU A 16 -16.67 18.73 -27.37
C GLU A 16 -15.46 18.62 -26.43
N PRO A 17 -14.41 17.85 -26.81
CA PRO A 17 -13.22 17.71 -25.98
C PRO A 17 -12.58 19.06 -25.69
N HIS A 18 -12.35 19.36 -24.42
CA HIS A 18 -11.72 20.62 -24.04
C HIS A 18 -10.35 20.77 -24.72
N ALA A 19 -10.06 21.95 -25.29
CA ALA A 19 -8.79 22.23 -25.99
C ALA A 19 -7.53 21.91 -25.15
N GLY A 20 -7.64 22.00 -23.82
CA GLY A 20 -6.57 21.61 -22.90
C GLY A 20 -6.22 20.10 -22.89
N LEU A 21 -7.08 19.23 -23.43
CA LEU A 21 -6.85 17.79 -23.60
C LEU A 21 -6.08 17.47 -24.89
N ALA A 22 -5.96 18.42 -25.82
CA ALA A 22 -5.18 18.23 -27.03
C ALA A 22 -3.72 17.92 -26.67
N GLY A 23 -3.20 16.78 -27.15
CA GLY A 23 -1.83 16.35 -26.86
C GLY A 23 -1.55 16.08 -25.38
N LEU A 24 -2.58 15.77 -24.57
CA LEU A 24 -2.37 15.39 -23.17
C LEU A 24 -1.56 14.09 -23.06
N GLU A 25 -1.85 13.12 -23.93
CA GLU A 25 -1.12 11.83 -24.00
C GLU A 25 0.39 12.04 -24.19
N ASP A 26 0.78 12.84 -25.19
CA ASP A 26 2.19 13.13 -25.47
C ASP A 26 2.87 13.84 -24.29
N ARG A 27 2.18 14.81 -23.66
CA ARG A 27 2.67 15.50 -22.46
C ARG A 27 2.84 14.54 -21.28
N VAL A 28 1.93 13.58 -21.08
CA VAL A 28 2.02 12.56 -20.02
C VAL A 28 3.17 11.60 -20.30
N MET A 29 3.29 11.10 -21.53
CA MET A 29 4.37 10.19 -21.89
C MET A 29 5.74 10.86 -21.77
N CYS A 30 5.86 12.13 -22.17
CA CYS A 30 7.04 12.94 -21.96
C CYS A 30 7.36 13.14 -20.46
N ALA A 31 6.35 13.42 -19.64
CA ALA A 31 6.50 13.55 -18.20
C ALA A 31 6.96 12.23 -17.54
N ILE A 32 6.39 11.09 -17.94
CA ILE A 32 6.81 9.77 -17.44
C ILE A 32 8.26 9.47 -17.85
N ALA A 33 8.61 9.71 -19.12
CA ALA A 33 9.97 9.51 -19.62
C ALA A 33 10.99 10.38 -18.84
N SER A 34 10.66 11.65 -18.59
CA SER A 34 11.50 12.57 -17.80
C SER A 34 11.64 12.16 -16.32
N ARG A 35 10.62 11.52 -15.75
CA ARG A 35 10.66 11.01 -14.37
C ARG A 35 11.42 9.68 -14.27
N SER A 36 11.41 8.87 -15.33
CA SER A 36 12.21 7.65 -15.41
C SER A 36 13.71 7.97 -15.51
N SER A 37 14.08 9.00 -16.27
CA SER A 37 15.48 9.40 -16.46
C SER A 37 16.12 10.05 -15.23
N SER A 38 15.35 10.61 -14.29
CA SER A 38 15.90 11.06 -12.99
C SER A 38 16.26 9.92 -12.04
N SER A 39 15.90 8.67 -12.36
CA SER A 39 16.39 7.46 -11.67
C SER A 39 17.84 7.12 -12.04
N GLY A 40 18.41 7.74 -13.08
CA GLY A 40 19.77 7.45 -13.55
C GLY A 40 20.89 7.76 -12.55
N LEU A 41 20.68 8.71 -11.62
CA LEU A 41 21.65 8.99 -10.54
C LEU A 41 21.64 7.90 -9.45
N ALA A 42 20.62 7.03 -9.44
CA ALA A 42 20.45 6.00 -8.42
C ALA A 42 20.98 4.63 -8.83
N MET A 43 21.49 4.40 -10.06
CA MET A 43 21.93 3.04 -10.41
C MET A 43 23.21 2.63 -9.66
N GLY A 44 24.14 3.55 -9.44
CA GLY A 44 25.31 3.32 -8.59
C GLY A 44 24.99 3.31 -7.08
N ALA A 45 24.09 4.19 -6.64
CA ALA A 45 23.68 4.29 -5.23
C ALA A 45 22.74 3.16 -4.79
N SER A 46 21.91 2.62 -5.69
CA SER A 46 21.01 1.49 -5.42
C SER A 46 21.78 0.18 -5.33
N LEU A 47 22.82 -0.01 -6.14
CA LEU A 47 23.68 -1.18 -6.04
C LEU A 47 24.43 -1.20 -4.71
N SER A 48 24.98 -0.05 -4.28
CA SER A 48 25.65 0.03 -2.97
C SER A 48 24.64 -0.14 -1.83
N ALA A 49 23.47 0.49 -1.89
CA ALA A 49 22.42 0.32 -0.89
C ALA A 49 21.93 -1.14 -0.80
N ALA A 50 21.76 -1.82 -1.94
CA ALA A 50 21.39 -3.23 -1.99
C ALA A 50 22.48 -4.12 -1.39
N ALA A 51 23.75 -3.87 -1.72
CA ALA A 51 24.88 -4.58 -1.13
C ALA A 51 24.97 -4.37 0.38
N PHE A 52 24.80 -3.13 0.85
CA PHE A 52 24.77 -2.81 2.28
C PHE A 52 23.62 -3.51 3.01
N ALA A 53 22.42 -3.52 2.44
CA ALA A 53 21.27 -4.20 3.03
C ALA A 53 21.49 -5.72 3.13
N LEU A 54 22.13 -6.33 2.13
CA LEU A 54 22.45 -7.75 2.12
C LEU A 54 23.49 -8.09 3.21
N VAL A 55 24.55 -7.29 3.32
CA VAL A 55 25.56 -7.43 4.37
C VAL A 55 24.94 -7.26 5.76
N LEU A 56 24.11 -6.23 5.94
CA LEU A 56 23.44 -5.97 7.22
C LEU A 56 22.49 -7.11 7.61
N GLY A 57 21.76 -7.67 6.65
CA GLY A 57 20.88 -8.83 6.87
C GLY A 57 21.65 -10.10 7.27
N ILE A 58 22.78 -10.39 6.61
CA ILE A 58 23.64 -11.53 6.97
C ILE A 58 24.22 -11.35 8.38
N VAL A 59 24.77 -10.17 8.68
CA VAL A 59 25.36 -9.88 10.00
C VAL A 59 24.30 -9.90 11.11
N SER A 60 23.11 -9.37 10.85
CA SER A 60 22.00 -9.38 11.81
C SER A 60 21.50 -10.78 12.13
N ASN A 61 21.66 -11.76 11.24
CA ASN A 61 21.26 -13.14 11.48
C ASN A 61 22.38 -13.95 12.17
N ALA A 62 23.64 -13.56 11.98
CA ALA A 62 24.80 -14.25 12.56
C ALA A 62 25.09 -13.84 14.01
N VAL A 63 24.69 -12.63 14.43
CA VAL A 63 24.85 -12.15 15.81
C VAL A 63 23.50 -12.24 16.51
N PRO A 64 23.29 -13.19 17.44
CA PRO A 64 22.09 -13.21 18.27
C PRO A 64 22.14 -12.00 19.21
N LEU A 65 21.58 -10.87 18.79
CA LEU A 65 21.40 -9.68 19.64
C LEU A 65 20.26 -9.96 20.63
N ALA A 66 20.59 -10.73 21.66
CA ALA A 66 19.73 -11.12 22.78
C ALA A 66 18.45 -11.89 22.37
N GLU A 67 17.97 -12.75 23.26
CA GLU A 67 16.65 -13.34 23.08
C GLU A 67 15.62 -12.22 22.90
N ALA A 68 14.90 -12.24 21.78
CA ALA A 68 13.75 -11.38 21.60
C ALA A 68 12.82 -11.64 22.78
N ARG A 69 12.80 -10.72 23.76
CA ARG A 69 11.83 -10.76 24.84
C ARG A 69 10.48 -10.59 24.18
N ALA A 70 9.79 -11.70 23.94
CA ALA A 70 8.43 -11.69 23.45
C ALA A 70 7.65 -10.72 24.33
N VAL A 71 7.26 -9.59 23.75
CA VAL A 71 6.36 -8.65 24.41
C VAL A 71 5.11 -9.46 24.69
N SER A 72 4.79 -9.66 25.97
CA SER A 72 3.66 -10.48 26.42
C SER A 72 2.47 -10.28 25.51
N THR A 73 1.96 -11.39 24.98
CA THR A 73 0.74 -11.53 24.17
C THR A 73 -0.06 -10.24 24.14
N LEU A 74 0.11 -9.48 23.05
CA LEU A 74 -0.88 -8.48 22.67
C LEU A 74 -2.19 -9.25 22.57
N ALA A 75 -3.07 -9.05 23.54
CA ALA A 75 -4.45 -9.48 23.49
C ALA A 75 -5.23 -8.32 22.87
N PRO A 76 -5.30 -8.19 21.52
CA PRO A 76 -5.93 -7.06 20.84
C PRO A 76 -7.42 -6.91 21.18
N PHE A 77 -8.03 -7.93 21.77
CA PHE A 77 -9.43 -7.94 22.22
C PHE A 77 -9.59 -7.94 23.75
N GLY A 78 -8.52 -7.61 24.50
CA GLY A 78 -8.52 -7.59 25.96
C GLY A 78 -8.42 -8.99 26.59
N ALA A 79 -8.14 -9.03 27.90
CA ALA A 79 -8.17 -10.27 28.66
C ALA A 79 -9.55 -10.94 28.50
N PRO A 80 -9.63 -12.28 28.38
CA PRO A 80 -10.91 -12.98 28.20
C PRO A 80 -11.84 -12.60 29.35
N SER A 81 -12.85 -11.78 29.05
CA SER A 81 -13.85 -11.40 30.02
C SER A 81 -14.61 -12.66 30.43
N PRO A 82 -14.67 -13.02 31.72
CA PRO A 82 -15.43 -14.19 32.19
C PRO A 82 -16.94 -14.08 31.91
N LEU A 83 -17.40 -12.93 31.42
CA LEU A 83 -18.77 -12.62 31.04
C LEU A 83 -18.98 -12.56 29.51
N ALA A 84 -18.10 -13.14 28.71
CA ALA A 84 -18.30 -13.20 27.27
C ALA A 84 -19.65 -13.90 26.97
N PRO A 85 -20.54 -13.30 26.15
CA PRO A 85 -21.96 -13.70 26.04
C PRO A 85 -22.21 -15.14 25.61
N SER A 86 -21.20 -15.86 25.10
CA SER A 86 -21.27 -17.29 24.82
C SER A 86 -21.31 -18.16 26.09
N SER A 87 -20.90 -17.66 27.26
CA SER A 87 -21.01 -18.39 28.52
C SER A 87 -22.46 -18.60 28.97
N LEU A 88 -23.38 -17.70 28.57
CA LEU A 88 -24.83 -17.86 28.80
C LEU A 88 -25.47 -18.97 27.94
N LEU A 89 -24.83 -19.37 26.84
CA LEU A 89 -25.32 -20.49 26.00
C LEU A 89 -24.84 -21.85 26.49
N LEU A 90 -23.88 -21.87 27.42
CA LEU A 90 -23.32 -23.08 28.02
C LEU A 90 -23.95 -23.38 29.39
N GLU A 91 -24.82 -22.51 29.91
CA GLU A 91 -25.56 -22.76 31.15
C GLU A 91 -26.70 -23.76 30.88
N PRO A 92 -26.64 -25.00 31.42
CA PRO A 92 -27.75 -25.94 31.34
C PRO A 92 -28.82 -25.50 32.33
N ARG A 93 -30.06 -25.42 31.84
CA ARG A 93 -31.25 -25.05 32.61
C ARG A 93 -31.54 -26.01 33.77
#